data_AF-A0A1Y1LCY7-F1
#
_entry.id   AF-A0A1Y1LCY7-F1
#
_cell.length_a   1.000
_cell.length_b   1.000
_cell.length_c   1.000
_cell.angle_alpha   90.00
_cell.angle_beta   90.00
_cell.angle_gamma   90.00
#
_symmetry.space_group_name_H-M   'P 1'
#
loop_
_entity.id
_entity.type
_entity.pdbx_description
1 polymer ?
#
loop_
_entity_poly.entity_id
_entity_poly.type
_entity_poly.pdbx_seq_one_letter_code
_entity_poly.pdbx_strand_id
1 'polypeptide(L)'
;EITTTTDTQLKPYIQGWLQDLMEQNEMLVSVVAELENEAAMRVSMLEEKMRGSTLSCDNIMQKYKDNVPINFVREMCQRLMFLQNDVYNLLEFIKRIRYCNNWSTVGLKFCTVDPNVLQPSELDKIHAVPAELTTKLCQTADQTQYIQNESLMQDLNFQLSLKEEEINSVKKSMLKAHDSLLVKVSEKYEQNLALRKTVRTLECELREMSEEIQNRDSLIAELQVQRTENVEDGKQLENAMLQLEMKDGIIKQLHDELTKKELDYKRKCEEMQKSMTTLQKECDLAKLEWQARISASEDQIALLRKENEKLKANQKNLDKLRHTVQQTEEQEKHSREVSNLKKTILELEKKLNGKQFQHIDSSSLEQANFTISQQYLTISNLRDALTECKSQLDELKRKSVNNVSVGWTSRWLGLSSSDSKSATNSKSVHDV
;
A
#
# COMPACT_ATOMS: atom_id res chain seq x y z
N GLU A 1 34.28 -21.74 -21.02
CA GLU A 1 34.83 -21.60 -22.37
C GLU A 1 33.80 -21.66 -23.51
N ILE A 2 32.53 -22.06 -23.29
CA ILE A 2 31.55 -22.19 -24.39
C ILE A 2 30.71 -20.91 -24.63
N THR A 3 30.73 -19.94 -23.69
CA THR A 3 29.95 -18.69 -23.82
C THR A 3 30.67 -17.56 -24.55
N THR A 4 31.99 -17.63 -24.72
CA THR A 4 32.77 -16.58 -25.40
C THR A 4 32.85 -16.77 -26.91
N THR A 5 32.68 -17.99 -27.41
CA THR A 5 32.84 -18.33 -28.83
C THR A 5 31.65 -17.93 -29.70
N THR A 6 30.43 -17.89 -29.15
CA THR A 6 29.23 -17.46 -29.88
C THR A 6 29.15 -15.94 -30.03
N ASP A 7 29.61 -15.20 -29.02
CA ASP A 7 29.59 -13.73 -29.00
C ASP A 7 30.64 -13.13 -29.97
N THR A 8 31.75 -13.84 -30.18
CA THR A 8 32.84 -13.39 -31.07
C THR A 8 32.47 -13.52 -32.56
N GLN A 9 31.57 -14.43 -32.94
CA GLN A 9 31.14 -14.61 -34.33
C GLN A 9 29.91 -13.77 -34.72
N LEU A 10 29.03 -13.45 -33.77
CA LEU A 10 27.82 -12.67 -34.05
C LEU A 10 28.10 -11.17 -34.24
N LYS A 11 29.07 -10.65 -33.48
CA LYS A 11 29.42 -9.22 -33.46
C LYS A 11 29.77 -8.62 -34.83
N PRO A 12 30.64 -9.22 -35.67
CA PRO A 12 30.92 -8.67 -37.00
C PRO A 12 29.71 -8.70 -37.93
N TYR A 13 28.79 -9.65 -37.76
CA TYR A 13 27.57 -9.73 -38.56
C TYR A 13 26.58 -8.61 -38.21
N ILE A 14 26.40 -8.35 -36.91
CA ILE A 14 25.58 -7.23 -36.43
C ILE A 14 26.19 -5.90 -36.84
N GLN A 15 27.53 -5.80 -36.81
CA GLN A 15 28.25 -4.58 -37.20
C GLN A 15 28.16 -4.30 -38.70
N GLY A 16 28.20 -5.35 -39.54
CA GLY A 16 27.91 -5.24 -40.98
C GLY A 16 26.46 -4.81 -41.24
N TRP A 17 25.50 -5.40 -40.53
CA TRP A 17 24.10 -5.01 -40.67
C TRP A 17 23.82 -3.57 -40.23
N LEU A 18 24.47 -3.11 -39.15
CA LEU A 18 24.41 -1.71 -38.72
C LEU A 18 25.01 -0.76 -39.77
N GLN A 19 26.13 -1.14 -40.39
CA GLN A 19 26.76 -0.37 -41.45
C GLN A 19 25.85 -0.25 -42.68
N ASP A 20 25.26 -1.37 -43.13
CA ASP A 20 24.33 -1.39 -44.26
C ASP A 20 23.09 -0.52 -43.97
N LEU A 21 22.55 -0.59 -42.75
CA LEU A 21 21.41 0.23 -42.33
C LEU A 21 21.78 1.73 -42.24
N MET A 22 23.00 2.04 -41.82
CA MET A 22 23.50 3.42 -41.82
C MET A 22 23.61 3.98 -43.24
N GLU A 23 24.22 3.21 -44.16
CA GLU A 23 24.35 3.61 -45.56
C GLU A 23 22.98 3.75 -46.25
N GLN A 24 22.05 2.86 -45.97
CA GLN A 24 20.67 2.97 -46.47
C GLN A 24 19.97 4.22 -45.93
N ASN A 25 20.10 4.51 -44.63
CA ASN A 25 19.52 5.73 -44.04
C ASN A 25 20.14 7.00 -44.62
N GLU A 26 21.46 7.02 -44.83
CA GLU A 26 22.15 8.16 -45.44
C GLU A 26 21.67 8.39 -46.88
N MET A 27 21.52 7.31 -47.66
CA MET A 27 20.97 7.37 -49.02
C MET A 27 19.51 7.87 -49.02
N LEU A 28 18.69 7.40 -48.08
CA LEU A 28 17.30 7.82 -47.93
C LEU A 28 17.21 9.32 -47.61
N VAL A 29 18.05 9.80 -46.68
CA VAL A 29 18.12 11.23 -46.34
C VAL A 29 18.54 12.06 -47.55
N SER A 30 19.54 11.60 -48.33
CA SER A 30 19.96 12.29 -49.56
C SER A 30 18.83 12.38 -50.59
N VAL A 31 18.14 11.26 -50.86
CA VAL A 31 17.03 11.22 -51.83
C VAL A 31 15.87 12.09 -51.37
N VAL A 32 15.55 12.09 -50.07
CA VAL A 32 14.51 12.97 -49.52
C VAL A 32 14.90 14.44 -49.70
N ALA A 33 16.15 14.82 -49.42
CA ALA A 33 16.63 16.18 -49.62
C ALA A 33 16.57 16.62 -51.09
N GLU A 34 16.90 15.71 -52.03
CA GLU A 34 16.77 15.97 -53.47
C GLU A 34 15.30 16.15 -53.90
N LEU A 35 14.40 15.32 -53.38
CA LEU A 35 12.96 15.41 -53.65
C LEU A 35 12.35 16.69 -53.06
N GLU A 36 12.76 17.09 -51.86
CA GLU A 36 12.34 18.35 -51.24
C GLU A 36 12.78 19.55 -52.07
N ASN A 37 14.03 19.54 -52.56
CA ASN A 37 14.55 20.61 -53.42
C ASN A 37 13.83 20.66 -54.77
N GLU A 38 13.59 19.51 -55.41
CA GLU A 38 12.83 19.42 -56.67
C GLU A 38 11.38 19.90 -56.48
N ALA A 39 10.74 19.54 -55.36
CA ALA A 39 9.40 20.02 -55.03
C ALA A 39 9.39 21.55 -54.84
N ALA A 40 10.37 22.10 -54.12
CA ALA A 40 10.52 23.55 -53.95
C ALA A 40 10.73 24.27 -55.28
N MET A 41 11.56 23.73 -56.18
CA MET A 41 11.77 24.29 -57.52
C MET A 41 10.48 24.27 -58.36
N ARG A 42 9.72 23.17 -58.34
CA ARG A 42 8.44 23.07 -59.06
C ARG A 42 7.41 24.08 -58.56
N VAL A 43 7.32 24.27 -57.24
CA VAL A 43 6.43 25.27 -56.64
C VAL A 43 6.84 26.68 -57.09
N SER A 44 8.13 27.02 -57.03
CA SER A 44 8.62 28.32 -57.48
C SER A 44 8.31 28.58 -58.97
N MET A 45 8.49 27.57 -59.83
CA MET A 45 8.13 27.68 -61.25
C MET A 45 6.61 27.85 -61.47
N LEU A 46 5.79 27.16 -60.67
CA LEU A 46 4.33 27.30 -60.71
C LEU A 46 3.90 28.70 -60.29
N GLU A 47 4.46 29.24 -59.22
CA GLU A 47 4.22 30.61 -58.77
C GLU A 47 4.59 31.63 -59.85
N GLU A 48 5.75 31.46 -60.51
CA GLU A 48 6.17 32.35 -61.59
C GLU A 48 5.24 32.28 -62.80
N LYS A 49 4.81 31.07 -63.19
CA LYS A 49 3.82 30.88 -64.27
C LYS A 49 2.46 31.49 -63.91
N MET A 50 1.99 31.33 -62.67
CA MET A 50 0.76 31.95 -62.20
C MET A 50 0.85 33.47 -62.20
N ARG A 51 1.96 34.02 -61.72
CA ARG A 51 2.21 35.47 -61.75
C ARG A 51 2.23 36.01 -63.17
N GLY A 52 2.89 35.31 -64.10
CA GLY A 52 2.90 35.66 -65.53
C GLY A 52 1.51 35.59 -66.17
N SER A 53 0.72 34.57 -65.84
CA SER A 53 -0.66 34.42 -66.32
C SER A 53 -1.57 35.54 -65.79
N THR A 54 -1.44 35.89 -64.52
CA THR A 54 -2.20 36.98 -63.88
C THR A 54 -1.89 38.33 -64.53
N LEU A 55 -0.61 38.64 -64.74
CA LEU A 55 -0.17 39.86 -65.45
C LEU A 55 -0.68 39.91 -66.90
N SER A 56 -0.75 38.77 -67.59
CA SER A 56 -1.34 38.68 -68.93
C SER A 56 -2.84 38.94 -68.92
N CYS A 57 -3.56 38.38 -67.94
CA CYS A 57 -5.00 38.58 -67.76
C CYS A 57 -5.32 40.04 -67.45
N ASP A 58 -4.56 40.68 -66.55
CA ASP A 58 -4.70 42.10 -66.21
C ASP A 58 -4.46 42.98 -67.44
N ASN A 59 -3.43 42.69 -68.24
CA ASN A 59 -3.18 43.43 -69.48
C ASN A 59 -4.30 43.26 -70.52
N ILE A 60 -4.93 42.08 -70.61
CA ILE A 60 -6.08 41.85 -71.48
C ILE A 60 -7.30 42.61 -70.97
N MET A 61 -7.60 42.54 -69.67
CA MET A 61 -8.69 43.28 -69.04
C MET A 61 -8.53 44.79 -69.18
N GLN A 62 -7.31 45.30 -69.02
CA GLN A 62 -7.00 46.72 -69.21
C GLN A 62 -7.23 47.15 -70.67
N LYS A 63 -6.82 46.32 -71.66
CA LYS A 63 -7.12 46.57 -73.08
C LYS A 63 -8.61 46.60 -73.39
N TYR A 64 -9.44 45.79 -72.73
CA TYR A 64 -10.90 45.87 -72.90
C TYR A 64 -11.51 47.11 -72.23
N LYS A 65 -10.93 47.55 -71.11
CA LYS A 65 -11.33 48.77 -70.38
C LYS A 65 -11.00 50.04 -71.16
N ASP A 66 -9.88 50.05 -71.88
CA ASP A 66 -9.41 51.20 -72.65
C ASP A 66 -10.00 51.27 -74.08
N ASN A 67 -10.39 50.12 -74.68
CA ASN A 67 -10.89 50.06 -76.06
C ASN A 67 -12.42 50.08 -76.22
N VAL A 68 -13.19 50.12 -75.13
CA VAL A 68 -14.66 50.23 -75.20
C VAL A 68 -15.10 51.49 -74.45
N PRO A 69 -15.30 52.62 -75.14
CA PRO A 69 -15.89 53.80 -74.52
C PRO A 69 -17.26 53.41 -73.97
N ILE A 70 -17.47 53.56 -72.67
CA ILE A 70 -18.76 53.31 -71.98
C ILE A 70 -19.92 54.04 -72.70
N ASN A 71 -19.62 55.13 -73.41
CA ASN A 71 -20.56 55.88 -74.24
C ASN A 71 -21.02 55.13 -75.50
N PHE A 72 -20.15 54.35 -76.16
CA PHE A 72 -20.49 53.59 -77.37
C PHE A 72 -21.44 52.42 -77.06
N VAL A 73 -21.18 51.69 -75.96
CA VAL A 73 -22.08 50.60 -75.52
C VAL A 73 -23.43 51.17 -75.10
N ARG A 74 -23.45 52.32 -74.39
CA ARG A 74 -24.68 53.01 -74.01
C ARG A 74 -25.50 53.44 -75.22
N GLU A 75 -24.85 53.98 -76.25
CA GLU A 75 -25.51 54.42 -77.49
C GLU A 75 -26.06 53.23 -78.30
N MET A 76 -25.31 52.14 -78.41
CA MET A 76 -25.77 50.91 -79.05
C MET A 76 -26.96 50.27 -78.32
N CYS A 77 -26.93 50.22 -76.97
CA CYS A 77 -28.06 49.74 -76.18
C CYS A 77 -29.31 50.60 -76.38
N GLN A 78 -29.17 51.93 -76.46
CA GLN A 78 -30.29 52.84 -76.75
C GLN A 78 -30.87 52.59 -78.15
N ARG A 79 -30.03 52.46 -79.19
CA ARG A 79 -30.48 52.14 -80.55
C ARG A 79 -31.20 50.79 -80.63
N LEU A 80 -30.69 49.79 -79.91
CA LEU A 80 -31.32 48.46 -79.84
C LEU A 80 -32.71 48.55 -79.21
N MET A 81 -32.85 49.33 -78.12
CA MET A 81 -34.14 49.55 -77.46
C MET A 81 -35.15 50.28 -78.35
N PHE A 82 -34.71 51.30 -79.09
CA PHE A 82 -35.56 52.02 -80.04
C PHE A 82 -36.06 51.10 -81.16
N LEU A 83 -35.16 50.31 -81.75
CA LEU A 83 -35.51 49.35 -82.79
C LEU A 83 -36.47 48.27 -82.27
N GLN A 84 -36.22 47.75 -81.07
CA GLN A 84 -37.09 46.76 -80.45
C GLN A 84 -38.51 47.30 -80.24
N ASN A 85 -38.64 48.56 -79.79
CA ASN A 85 -39.92 49.24 -79.65
C ASN A 85 -40.63 49.42 -81.00
N ASP A 86 -39.90 49.82 -82.05
CA ASP A 86 -40.47 50.01 -83.38
C ASP A 86 -40.94 48.69 -84.00
N VAL A 87 -40.16 47.61 -83.87
CA VAL A 87 -40.55 46.28 -84.32
C VAL A 87 -41.80 45.80 -83.59
N TYR A 88 -41.89 46.02 -82.27
CA TYR A 88 -43.08 45.69 -81.49
C TYR A 88 -44.31 46.47 -81.97
N ASN A 89 -44.17 47.78 -82.17
CA ASN A 89 -45.25 48.64 -82.64
C ASN A 89 -45.67 48.32 -84.09
N LEU A 90 -44.73 47.94 -84.97
CA LEU A 90 -45.02 47.46 -86.32
C LEU A 90 -45.79 46.15 -86.28
N LEU A 91 -45.38 45.20 -85.45
CA LEU A 91 -46.09 43.93 -85.28
C LEU A 91 -47.50 44.17 -84.75
N GLU A 92 -47.67 45.09 -83.81
CA GLU A 92 -48.98 45.43 -83.26
C GLU A 92 -49.86 46.17 -84.28
N PHE A 93 -49.27 47.03 -85.12
CA PHE A 93 -49.95 47.63 -86.26
C PHE A 93 -50.43 46.59 -87.27
N ILE A 94 -49.56 45.65 -87.65
CA ILE A 94 -49.90 44.54 -88.56
C ILE A 94 -51.01 43.67 -87.95
N LYS A 95 -50.98 43.39 -86.65
CA LYS A 95 -52.06 42.67 -85.95
C LYS A 95 -53.37 43.45 -85.98
N ARG A 96 -53.37 44.76 -85.74
CA ARG A 96 -54.59 45.60 -85.81
C ARG A 96 -55.22 45.58 -87.20
N ILE A 97 -54.40 45.61 -88.25
CA ILE A 97 -54.87 45.46 -89.63
C ILE A 97 -55.47 44.07 -89.83
N ARG A 98 -54.76 43.01 -89.44
CA ARG A 98 -55.15 41.64 -89.73
C ARG A 98 -56.39 41.19 -88.95
N TYR A 99 -56.52 41.60 -87.69
CA TYR A 99 -57.55 41.09 -86.78
C TYR A 99 -58.71 42.08 -86.55
N CYS A 100 -58.47 43.39 -86.67
CA CYS A 100 -59.48 44.41 -86.38
C CYS A 100 -59.81 45.28 -87.60
N ASN A 101 -59.19 45.02 -88.77
CA ASN A 101 -59.28 45.83 -89.98
C ASN A 101 -59.07 47.34 -89.74
N ASN A 102 -58.25 47.67 -88.74
CA ASN A 102 -58.00 49.03 -88.30
C ASN A 102 -56.61 49.49 -88.74
N TRP A 103 -56.58 50.50 -89.60
CA TRP A 103 -55.36 51.09 -90.17
C TRP A 103 -54.79 52.25 -89.34
N SER A 104 -55.29 52.44 -88.12
CA SER A 104 -54.88 53.54 -87.26
C SER A 104 -53.59 53.24 -86.49
N THR A 105 -52.62 54.16 -86.60
CA THR A 105 -51.40 54.19 -85.79
C THR A 105 -51.59 54.88 -84.44
N VAL A 106 -52.82 55.27 -84.08
CA VAL A 106 -53.11 55.95 -82.81
C VAL A 106 -52.67 55.08 -81.62
N GLY A 107 -51.86 55.68 -80.75
CA GLY A 107 -51.27 55.01 -79.57
C GLY A 107 -49.97 54.24 -79.83
N LEU A 108 -49.49 54.14 -81.08
CA LEU A 108 -48.18 53.58 -81.42
C LEU A 108 -47.16 54.72 -81.57
N LYS A 109 -45.97 54.56 -80.99
CA LYS A 109 -44.89 55.55 -81.06
C LYS A 109 -43.68 54.93 -81.75
N PHE A 110 -43.40 55.41 -82.95
CA PHE A 110 -42.19 55.04 -83.70
C PHE A 110 -41.06 56.03 -83.44
N CYS A 111 -39.83 55.54 -83.42
CA CYS A 111 -38.66 56.41 -83.34
C CYS A 111 -38.47 57.17 -84.67
N THR A 112 -38.38 58.49 -84.59
CA THR A 112 -38.15 59.35 -85.74
C THR A 112 -36.66 59.42 -86.07
N VAL A 113 -36.28 59.05 -87.29
CA VAL A 113 -34.93 59.26 -87.81
C VAL A 113 -34.82 60.69 -88.36
N ASP A 114 -33.71 61.37 -88.08
CA ASP A 114 -33.42 62.71 -88.61
C ASP A 114 -33.36 62.65 -90.16
N PRO A 115 -34.18 63.44 -90.89
CA PRO A 115 -34.22 63.45 -92.35
C PRO A 115 -32.87 63.75 -93.02
N ASN A 116 -31.93 64.37 -92.30
CA ASN A 116 -30.60 64.69 -92.83
C ASN A 116 -29.67 63.46 -92.96
N VAL A 117 -30.06 62.28 -92.46
CA VAL A 117 -29.25 61.05 -92.51
C VAL A 117 -29.57 60.20 -93.76
N LEU A 118 -30.69 60.44 -94.43
CA LEU A 118 -31.10 59.70 -95.62
C LEU A 118 -30.84 60.52 -96.88
N GLN A 119 -29.66 60.34 -97.49
CA GLN A 119 -29.44 60.82 -98.87
C GLN A 119 -30.22 59.94 -99.86
N PRO A 120 -31.03 60.51 -100.79
CA PRO A 120 -31.68 59.74 -101.83
C PRO A 120 -30.64 59.14 -102.80
N SER A 121 -30.62 57.81 -102.91
CA SER A 121 -29.81 57.06 -103.86
C SER A 121 -30.25 57.29 -105.32
N GLU A 122 -29.30 57.35 -106.24
CA GLU A 122 -29.45 57.74 -107.67
C GLU A 122 -30.34 56.83 -108.56
N LEU A 123 -31.18 55.95 -107.99
CA LEU A 123 -32.01 55.02 -108.77
C LEU A 123 -33.26 55.66 -109.41
N ASP A 124 -33.60 56.91 -109.09
CA ASP A 124 -34.79 57.61 -109.63
C ASP A 124 -34.57 58.30 -110.99
N LYS A 125 -33.40 58.14 -111.64
CA LYS A 125 -33.05 58.85 -112.89
C LYS A 125 -33.33 58.09 -114.19
N ILE A 126 -33.89 56.89 -114.17
CA ILE A 126 -34.18 56.13 -115.40
C ILE A 126 -35.68 56.20 -115.67
N HIS A 127 -36.15 57.21 -116.42
CA HIS A 127 -37.36 57.18 -117.26
C HIS A 127 -37.39 58.45 -118.13
N ALA A 128 -36.63 58.45 -119.23
CA ALA A 128 -36.88 59.31 -120.39
C ALA A 128 -36.18 58.71 -121.61
N VAL A 129 -36.95 58.08 -122.50
CA VAL A 129 -36.50 57.82 -123.87
C VAL A 129 -36.93 59.04 -124.71
N PRO A 130 -36.00 59.85 -125.23
CA PRO A 130 -36.37 60.98 -126.09
C PRO A 130 -36.90 60.50 -127.44
N ALA A 131 -38.09 60.98 -127.81
CA ALA A 131 -38.84 60.64 -129.01
C ALA A 131 -38.22 61.15 -130.34
N GLU A 132 -36.94 61.53 -130.35
CA GLU A 132 -36.28 62.20 -131.48
C GLU A 132 -35.49 61.27 -132.40
N LEU A 133 -35.40 59.97 -132.09
CA LEU A 133 -34.71 58.98 -132.93
C LEU A 133 -35.63 58.22 -133.89
N THR A 134 -36.95 58.45 -133.86
CA THR A 134 -37.92 57.70 -134.68
C THR A 134 -38.23 58.34 -136.04
N THR A 135 -37.76 59.56 -136.31
CA THR A 135 -38.12 60.34 -137.52
C THR A 135 -36.98 60.59 -138.51
N LYS A 136 -35.84 59.88 -138.39
CA LYS A 136 -34.73 59.95 -139.36
C LYS A 136 -34.34 58.61 -140.01
N LEU A 137 -35.23 57.62 -140.05
CA LEU A 137 -34.93 56.31 -140.65
C LEU A 137 -35.75 55.96 -141.91
N CYS A 138 -36.28 56.95 -142.62
CA CYS A 138 -36.90 56.73 -143.93
C CYS A 138 -36.60 57.90 -144.88
N GLN A 139 -35.34 58.01 -145.34
CA GLN A 139 -34.96 58.67 -146.59
C GLN A 139 -33.44 58.55 -146.78
N THR A 140 -33.03 57.48 -147.47
CA THR A 140 -31.97 57.38 -148.50
C THR A 140 -31.63 55.90 -148.63
N ALA A 141 -32.34 55.22 -149.53
CA ALA A 141 -31.96 53.89 -149.99
C ALA A 141 -31.01 54.07 -151.18
N ASP A 142 -29.73 54.25 -150.88
CA ASP A 142 -28.65 54.09 -151.86
C ASP A 142 -28.01 52.71 -151.66
N GLN A 143 -27.74 51.98 -152.76
CA GLN A 143 -27.15 50.63 -152.73
C GLN A 143 -25.83 50.56 -151.95
N THR A 144 -25.10 51.67 -151.83
CA THR A 144 -23.89 51.82 -151.00
C THR A 144 -24.17 51.76 -149.50
N GLN A 145 -25.32 52.27 -149.04
CA GLN A 145 -25.70 52.31 -147.61
C GLN A 145 -26.23 50.94 -147.15
N TYR A 146 -26.84 50.16 -148.05
CA TYR A 146 -27.25 48.78 -147.77
C TYR A 146 -26.03 47.87 -147.56
N ILE A 147 -25.00 47.99 -148.42
CA ILE A 147 -23.73 47.26 -148.28
C ILE A 147 -22.98 47.69 -147.01
N GLN A 148 -22.99 48.99 -146.69
CA GLN A 148 -22.32 49.51 -145.50
C GLN A 148 -23.03 49.11 -144.19
N ASN A 149 -24.37 49.08 -144.18
CA ASN A 149 -25.16 48.57 -143.06
C ASN A 149 -25.04 47.05 -142.91
N GLU A 150 -24.94 46.30 -144.01
CA GLU A 150 -24.70 44.85 -143.98
C GLU A 150 -23.29 44.53 -143.44
N SER A 151 -22.28 45.29 -143.84
CA SER A 151 -20.92 45.19 -143.28
C SER A 151 -20.88 45.54 -141.79
N LEU A 152 -21.61 46.58 -141.36
CA LEU A 152 -21.69 46.94 -139.94
C LEU A 152 -22.47 45.88 -139.12
N MET A 153 -23.53 45.32 -139.68
CA MET A 153 -24.27 44.21 -139.08
C MET A 153 -23.39 42.96 -138.96
N GLN A 154 -22.58 42.65 -139.96
CA GLN A 154 -21.61 41.55 -139.88
C GLN A 154 -20.54 41.80 -138.81
N ASP A 155 -20.01 43.02 -138.70
CA ASP A 155 -19.04 43.39 -137.66
C ASP A 155 -19.66 43.33 -136.25
N LEU A 156 -20.86 43.87 -136.05
CA LEU A 156 -21.61 43.78 -134.80
C LEU A 156 -21.90 42.33 -134.41
N ASN A 157 -22.29 41.50 -135.38
CA ASN A 157 -22.56 40.09 -135.13
C ASN A 157 -21.28 39.30 -134.79
N PHE A 158 -20.15 39.66 -135.41
CA PHE A 158 -18.84 39.13 -135.06
C PHE A 158 -18.42 39.57 -133.64
N GLN A 159 -18.59 40.84 -133.29
CA GLN A 159 -18.32 41.33 -131.94
C GLN A 159 -19.23 40.69 -130.88
N LEU A 160 -20.51 40.49 -131.18
CA LEU A 160 -21.45 39.77 -130.31
C LEU A 160 -21.00 38.33 -130.09
N SER A 161 -20.58 37.62 -131.15
CA SER A 161 -20.03 36.27 -131.04
C SER A 161 -18.78 36.22 -130.16
N LEU A 162 -17.86 37.18 -130.31
CA LEU A 162 -16.67 37.28 -129.45
C LEU A 162 -17.05 37.56 -127.98
N LYS A 163 -18.05 38.41 -127.74
CA LYS A 163 -18.54 38.70 -126.38
C LYS A 163 -19.29 37.52 -125.76
N GLU A 164 -20.04 36.74 -126.54
CA GLU A 164 -20.63 35.48 -126.07
C GLU A 164 -19.54 34.47 -125.69
N GLU A 165 -18.45 34.39 -126.46
CA GLU A 165 -17.32 33.53 -126.13
C GLU A 165 -16.59 33.99 -124.85
N GLU A 166 -16.37 35.29 -124.67
CA GLU A 166 -15.84 35.88 -123.43
C GLU A 166 -16.74 35.56 -122.22
N ILE A 167 -18.07 35.76 -122.34
CA ILE A 167 -19.04 35.47 -121.28
C ILE A 167 -19.00 33.98 -120.92
N ASN A 168 -18.99 33.10 -121.92
CA ASN A 168 -18.92 31.66 -121.70
C ASN A 168 -17.61 31.24 -121.02
N SER A 169 -16.49 31.87 -121.39
CA SER A 169 -15.18 31.67 -120.75
C SER A 169 -15.20 32.09 -119.28
N VAL A 170 -15.72 33.29 -118.98
CA VAL A 170 -15.87 33.78 -117.60
C VAL A 170 -16.78 32.89 -116.78
N LYS A 171 -17.94 32.49 -117.33
CA LYS A 171 -18.88 31.59 -116.66
C LYS A 171 -18.22 30.26 -116.30
N LYS A 172 -17.43 29.68 -117.23
CA LYS A 172 -16.68 28.44 -116.99
C LYS A 172 -15.60 28.63 -115.92
N SER A 173 -14.91 29.77 -115.90
CA SER A 173 -13.94 30.13 -114.86
C SER A 173 -14.60 30.26 -113.48
N MET A 174 -15.73 30.97 -113.40
CA MET A 174 -16.51 31.11 -112.16
C MET A 174 -17.02 29.76 -111.65
N LEU A 175 -17.49 28.88 -112.54
CA LEU A 175 -17.96 27.54 -112.14
C LEU A 175 -16.82 26.73 -111.51
N LYS A 176 -15.64 26.72 -112.15
CA LYS A 176 -14.45 26.06 -111.60
C LYS A 176 -14.02 26.64 -110.25
N ALA A 177 -14.07 27.96 -110.09
CA ALA A 177 -13.75 28.63 -108.84
C ALA A 177 -14.76 28.28 -107.74
N HIS A 178 -16.06 28.25 -108.08
CA HIS A 178 -17.13 27.84 -107.17
C HIS A 178 -16.94 26.39 -106.71
N ASP A 179 -16.72 25.46 -107.63
CA ASP A 179 -16.50 24.04 -107.30
C ASP A 179 -15.25 23.85 -106.42
N SER A 180 -14.18 24.60 -106.70
CA SER A 180 -12.97 24.61 -105.86
C SER A 180 -13.23 25.15 -104.45
N LEU A 181 -14.03 26.21 -104.30
CA LEU A 181 -14.42 26.74 -102.99
C LEU A 181 -15.31 25.77 -102.22
N LEU A 182 -16.24 25.09 -102.90
CA LEU A 182 -17.14 24.11 -102.27
C LEU A 182 -16.37 22.94 -101.66
N VAL A 183 -15.34 22.43 -102.36
CA VAL A 183 -14.44 21.40 -101.83
C VAL A 183 -13.70 21.91 -100.59
N LYS A 184 -13.11 23.12 -100.64
CA LYS A 184 -12.40 23.70 -99.49
C LYS A 184 -13.30 23.92 -98.28
N VAL A 185 -14.54 24.36 -98.49
CA VAL A 185 -15.52 24.52 -97.39
C VAL A 185 -15.84 23.17 -96.76
N SER A 186 -16.05 22.14 -97.57
CA SER A 186 -16.28 20.76 -97.09
C SER A 186 -15.10 20.23 -96.28
N GLU A 187 -13.86 20.39 -96.80
CA GLU A 187 -12.64 19.99 -96.09
C GLU A 187 -12.49 20.71 -94.75
N LYS A 188 -12.77 22.02 -94.71
CA LYS A 188 -12.71 22.81 -93.47
C LYS A 188 -13.80 22.43 -92.48
N TYR A 189 -14.99 22.08 -92.96
CA TYR A 189 -16.09 21.58 -92.12
C TYR A 189 -15.71 20.25 -91.46
N GLU A 190 -15.15 19.30 -92.22
CA GLU A 190 -14.67 18.02 -91.68
C GLU A 190 -13.52 18.21 -90.67
N GLN A 191 -12.57 19.12 -90.96
CA GLN A 191 -11.52 19.49 -90.01
C GLN A 191 -12.11 20.07 -88.72
N ASN A 192 -13.11 20.95 -88.80
CA ASN A 192 -13.76 21.52 -87.63
C ASN A 192 -14.49 20.44 -86.81
N LEU A 193 -15.15 19.49 -87.48
CA LEU A 193 -15.84 18.38 -86.83
C LEU A 193 -14.84 17.46 -86.09
N ALA A 194 -13.69 17.17 -86.71
CA ALA A 194 -12.63 16.39 -86.08
C ALA A 194 -12.07 17.10 -84.83
N LEU A 195 -11.77 18.40 -84.93
CA LEU A 195 -11.31 19.20 -83.79
C LEU A 195 -12.33 19.25 -82.65
N ARG A 196 -13.63 19.35 -82.95
CA ARG A 196 -14.68 19.30 -81.92
C ARG A 196 -14.73 17.95 -81.20
N LYS A 197 -14.46 16.85 -81.92
CA LYS A 197 -14.38 15.52 -81.29
C LYS A 197 -13.17 15.45 -80.35
N THR A 198 -11.99 15.91 -80.78
CA THR A 198 -10.79 15.90 -79.93
C THR A 198 -10.94 16.78 -78.71
N VAL A 199 -11.54 17.96 -78.84
CA VAL A 199 -11.81 18.85 -77.68
C VAL A 199 -12.69 18.15 -76.66
N ARG A 200 -13.79 17.49 -77.08
CA ARG A 200 -14.64 16.75 -76.14
C ARG A 200 -13.91 15.62 -75.42
N THR A 201 -13.04 14.89 -76.13
CA THR A 201 -12.24 13.84 -75.50
C THR A 201 -11.31 14.41 -74.43
N LEU A 202 -10.60 15.50 -74.75
CA LEU A 202 -9.72 16.18 -73.79
C LEU A 202 -10.49 16.78 -72.61
N GLU A 203 -11.71 17.29 -72.82
CA GLU A 203 -12.58 17.78 -71.74
C GLU A 203 -13.02 16.65 -70.79
N CYS A 204 -13.28 15.44 -71.31
CA CYS A 204 -13.58 14.28 -70.49
C CYS A 204 -12.34 13.84 -69.68
N GLU A 205 -11.17 13.72 -70.33
CA GLU A 205 -9.91 13.36 -69.66
C GLU A 205 -9.53 14.36 -68.57
N LEU A 206 -9.74 15.67 -68.81
CA LEU A 206 -9.47 16.70 -67.82
C LEU A 206 -10.39 16.59 -66.60
N ARG A 207 -11.66 16.18 -66.80
CA ARG A 207 -12.60 15.94 -65.70
C ARG A 207 -12.18 14.72 -64.87
N GLU A 208 -11.83 13.62 -65.54
CA GLU A 208 -11.35 12.40 -64.87
C GLU A 208 -10.09 12.67 -64.04
N MET A 209 -9.11 13.41 -64.59
CA MET A 209 -7.93 13.82 -63.83
C MET A 209 -8.28 14.75 -62.65
N SER A 210 -9.26 15.62 -62.80
CA SER A 210 -9.69 16.50 -61.70
C SER A 210 -10.33 15.71 -60.55
N GLU A 211 -11.14 14.70 -60.87
CA GLU A 211 -11.70 13.77 -59.87
C GLU A 211 -10.59 12.96 -59.19
N GLU A 212 -9.58 12.51 -59.95
CA GLU A 212 -8.43 11.80 -59.37
C GLU A 212 -7.62 12.69 -58.42
N ILE A 213 -7.39 13.96 -58.77
CA ILE A 213 -6.72 14.93 -57.89
C ILE A 213 -7.53 15.11 -56.61
N GLN A 214 -8.85 15.30 -56.71
CA GLN A 214 -9.72 15.45 -55.54
C GLN A 214 -9.68 14.21 -54.62
N ASN A 215 -9.63 13.02 -55.19
CA ASN A 215 -9.52 11.77 -54.42
C ASN A 215 -8.16 11.69 -53.72
N ARG A 216 -7.07 12.07 -54.39
CA ARG A 216 -5.73 12.12 -53.78
C ARG A 216 -5.65 13.15 -52.66
N ASP A 217 -6.25 14.33 -52.84
CA ASP A 217 -6.31 15.37 -51.81
C ASP A 217 -7.09 14.90 -50.58
N SER A 218 -8.19 14.16 -50.79
CA SER A 218 -8.98 13.58 -49.71
C SER A 218 -8.17 12.55 -48.91
N LEU A 219 -7.40 11.68 -49.60
CA LEU A 219 -6.51 10.72 -48.96
C LEU A 219 -5.37 11.41 -48.19
N ILE A 220 -4.79 12.49 -48.75
CA ILE A 220 -3.76 13.28 -48.07
C ILE A 220 -4.32 13.88 -46.78
N ALA A 221 -5.54 14.41 -46.80
CA ALA A 221 -6.19 14.96 -45.61
C ALA A 221 -6.40 13.87 -44.54
N GLU A 222 -6.85 12.68 -44.92
CA GLU A 222 -7.02 11.54 -44.00
C GLU A 222 -5.68 11.11 -43.38
N LEU A 223 -4.63 10.98 -44.19
CA LEU A 223 -3.29 10.64 -43.72
C LEU A 223 -2.69 11.72 -42.81
N GLN A 224 -3.01 12.99 -43.04
CA GLN A 224 -2.58 14.09 -42.15
C GLN A 224 -3.26 13.99 -40.78
N VAL A 225 -4.56 13.69 -40.73
CA VAL A 225 -5.28 13.45 -39.46
C VAL A 225 -4.65 12.28 -38.72
N GLN A 226 -4.44 11.15 -39.40
CA GLN A 226 -3.83 9.97 -38.80
C GLN A 226 -2.40 10.23 -38.29
N ARG A 227 -1.62 11.06 -39.01
CA ARG A 227 -0.29 11.51 -38.55
C ARG A 227 -0.39 12.32 -37.26
N THR A 228 -1.37 13.22 -37.14
CA THR A 228 -1.55 14.02 -35.92
C THR A 228 -1.96 13.17 -34.71
N GLU A 229 -2.83 12.18 -34.91
CA GLU A 229 -3.22 11.22 -33.87
C GLU A 229 -2.01 10.40 -33.40
N ASN A 230 -1.23 9.85 -34.32
CA ASN A 230 -0.01 9.10 -34.00
C ASN A 230 1.03 9.94 -33.23
N VAL A 231 1.15 11.23 -33.54
CA VAL A 231 2.04 12.14 -32.80
C VAL A 231 1.54 12.34 -31.36
N GLU A 232 0.23 12.45 -31.16
CA GLU A 232 -0.35 12.63 -29.82
C GLU A 232 -0.25 11.34 -28.99
N ASP A 233 -0.52 10.18 -29.59
CA ASP A 233 -0.29 8.87 -28.96
C ASP A 233 1.19 8.69 -28.59
N GLY A 234 2.11 9.12 -29.45
CA GLY A 234 3.55 9.13 -29.18
C GLY A 234 3.92 9.96 -27.96
N LYS A 235 3.37 11.17 -27.81
CA LYS A 235 3.58 12.02 -26.62
C LYS A 235 2.98 11.40 -25.35
N GLN A 236 1.80 10.77 -25.46
CA GLN A 236 1.19 10.07 -24.33
C GLN A 236 2.07 8.91 -23.86
N LEU A 237 2.63 8.14 -24.80
CA LEU A 237 3.56 7.06 -24.50
C LEU A 237 4.85 7.57 -23.85
N GLU A 238 5.43 8.66 -24.37
CA GLU A 238 6.61 9.31 -23.78
C GLU A 238 6.35 9.79 -22.35
N ASN A 239 5.22 10.44 -22.10
CA ASN A 239 4.81 10.84 -20.76
C ASN A 239 4.62 9.63 -19.82
N ALA A 240 4.05 8.53 -20.31
CA ALA A 240 3.91 7.30 -19.54
C ALA A 240 5.28 6.67 -19.20
N MET A 241 6.23 6.68 -20.14
CA MET A 241 7.60 6.23 -19.91
C MET A 241 8.31 7.06 -18.84
N LEU A 242 8.23 8.39 -18.90
CA LEU A 242 8.80 9.28 -17.89
C LEU A 242 8.22 9.02 -16.50
N GLN A 243 6.90 8.77 -16.40
CA GLN A 243 6.27 8.40 -15.13
C GLN A 243 6.76 7.05 -14.60
N LEU A 244 7.01 6.07 -15.47
CA LEU A 244 7.58 4.78 -15.08
C LEU A 244 9.02 4.93 -14.59
N GLU A 245 9.86 5.73 -15.26
CA GLU A 245 11.23 6.00 -14.81
C GLU A 245 11.25 6.68 -13.43
N MET A 246 10.37 7.65 -13.18
CA MET A 246 10.22 8.26 -11.86
C MET A 246 9.82 7.22 -10.80
N LYS A 247 8.87 6.34 -11.11
CA LYS A 247 8.43 5.27 -10.19
C LYS A 247 9.56 4.27 -9.92
N ASP A 248 10.32 3.87 -10.93
CA ASP A 248 11.50 3.01 -10.77
C ASP A 248 12.56 3.65 -9.87
N GLY A 249 12.77 4.96 -10.00
CA GLY A 249 13.62 5.74 -9.10
C GLY A 249 13.15 5.64 -7.65
N ILE A 250 11.85 5.81 -7.39
CA ILE A 250 11.26 5.69 -6.05
C ILE A 250 11.37 4.25 -5.52
N ILE A 251 11.12 3.24 -6.36
CA ILE A 251 11.23 1.83 -5.98
C ILE A 251 12.67 1.50 -5.56
N LYS A 252 13.68 1.98 -6.29
CA LYS A 252 15.09 1.81 -5.92
C LYS A 252 15.40 2.46 -4.58
N GLN A 253 14.96 3.70 -4.35
CA GLN A 253 15.16 4.38 -3.06
C GLN A 253 14.51 3.60 -1.90
N LEU A 254 13.27 3.15 -2.06
CA LEU A 254 12.58 2.35 -1.04
C LEU A 254 13.28 1.01 -0.79
N HIS A 255 13.82 0.39 -1.84
CA HIS A 255 14.56 -0.87 -1.73
C HIS A 255 15.87 -0.67 -0.96
N ASP A 256 16.61 0.40 -1.23
CA ASP A 256 17.84 0.74 -0.51
C ASP A 256 17.57 1.05 0.97
N GLU A 257 16.49 1.79 1.25
CA GLU A 257 16.06 2.07 2.63
C GLU A 257 15.65 0.81 3.38
N LEU A 258 14.92 -0.10 2.73
CA LEU A 258 14.52 -1.37 3.31
C LEU A 258 15.75 -2.24 3.60
N THR A 259 16.66 -2.36 2.65
CA THR A 259 17.92 -3.12 2.79
C THR A 259 18.76 -2.57 3.95
N LYS A 260 18.85 -1.24 4.08
CA LYS A 260 19.54 -0.60 5.20
C LYS A 260 18.88 -0.94 6.54
N LYS A 261 17.55 -0.85 6.63
CA LYS A 261 16.80 -1.21 7.85
C LYS A 261 16.97 -2.69 8.22
N GLU A 262 16.91 -3.60 7.24
CA GLU A 262 17.14 -5.03 7.47
C GLU A 262 18.53 -5.29 8.05
N LEU A 263 19.56 -4.63 7.51
CA LEU A 263 20.92 -4.77 7.99
C LEU A 263 21.10 -4.20 9.41
N ASP A 264 20.44 -3.09 9.71
CA ASP A 264 20.42 -2.52 11.07
C ASP A 264 19.69 -3.42 12.07
N TYR A 265 18.56 -4.02 11.70
CA TYR A 265 17.86 -4.99 12.54
C TYR A 265 18.69 -6.25 12.77
N LYS A 266 19.35 -6.76 11.72
CA LYS A 266 20.26 -7.90 11.84
C LYS A 266 21.40 -7.61 12.82
N ARG A 267 22.03 -6.43 12.74
CA ARG A 267 23.07 -6.00 13.68
C ARG A 267 22.54 -5.94 15.12
N LYS A 268 21.36 -5.36 15.34
CA LYS A 268 20.73 -5.31 16.67
C LYS A 268 20.42 -6.71 17.23
N CYS A 269 19.94 -7.62 16.40
CA CYS A 269 19.72 -9.01 16.80
C CYS A 269 21.03 -9.70 17.20
N GLU A 270 22.11 -9.50 16.43
CA GLU A 270 23.44 -10.05 16.75
C GLU A 270 24.00 -9.47 18.06
N GLU A 271 23.84 -8.16 18.29
CA GLU A 271 24.23 -7.50 19.55
C GLU A 271 23.44 -8.02 20.74
N MET A 272 22.11 -8.16 20.59
CA MET A 272 21.25 -8.70 21.64
C MET A 272 21.57 -10.16 21.93
N GLN A 273 21.86 -10.96 20.90
CA GLN A 273 22.30 -12.35 21.07
C GLN A 273 23.62 -12.43 21.84
N LYS A 274 24.61 -11.57 21.51
CA LYS A 274 25.86 -11.48 22.27
C LYS A 274 25.59 -11.14 23.73
N SER A 275 24.79 -10.10 24.00
CA SER A 275 24.40 -9.71 25.36
C SER A 275 23.73 -10.86 26.12
N MET A 276 22.79 -11.57 25.50
CA MET A 276 22.11 -12.72 26.09
C MET A 276 23.09 -13.85 26.41
N THR A 277 24.03 -14.17 25.51
CA THR A 277 25.05 -15.20 25.79
C THR A 277 26.02 -14.80 26.91
N THR A 278 26.34 -13.51 27.05
CA THR A 278 27.15 -13.01 28.17
C THR A 278 26.40 -13.13 29.49
N LEU A 279 25.15 -12.67 29.55
CA LEU A 279 24.30 -12.77 30.74
C LEU A 279 24.07 -14.24 31.14
N GLN A 280 23.90 -15.14 30.17
CA GLN A 280 23.78 -16.57 30.45
C GLN A 280 25.04 -17.11 31.15
N LYS A 281 26.24 -16.75 30.66
CA LYS A 281 27.51 -17.14 31.30
C LYS A 281 27.64 -16.57 32.71
N GLU A 282 27.24 -15.32 32.92
CA GLU A 282 27.26 -14.68 34.25
C GLU A 282 26.29 -15.39 35.22
N CYS A 283 25.08 -15.73 34.77
CA CYS A 283 24.13 -16.52 35.55
C CYS A 283 24.67 -17.90 35.91
N ASP A 284 25.29 -18.60 34.95
CA ASP A 284 25.89 -19.92 35.18
C ASP A 284 27.05 -19.85 36.18
N LEU A 285 27.91 -18.83 36.08
CA LEU A 285 28.97 -18.57 37.06
C LEU A 285 28.42 -18.25 38.45
N ALA A 286 27.44 -17.35 38.56
CA ALA A 286 26.81 -17.00 39.83
C ALA A 286 26.14 -18.23 40.48
N LYS A 287 25.55 -19.11 39.68
CA LYS A 287 24.98 -20.37 40.17
C LYS A 287 26.06 -21.31 40.73
N LEU A 288 27.19 -21.45 40.05
CA LEU A 288 28.32 -22.24 40.54
C LEU A 288 28.91 -21.64 41.83
N GLU A 289 29.09 -20.33 41.89
CA GLU A 289 29.55 -19.64 43.11
C GLU A 289 28.60 -19.84 44.28
N TRP A 290 27.30 -19.72 44.05
CA TRP A 290 26.28 -19.94 45.07
C TRP A 290 26.28 -21.39 45.58
N GLN A 291 26.37 -22.36 44.66
CA GLN A 291 26.51 -23.78 45.03
C GLN A 291 27.79 -24.05 45.85
N ALA A 292 28.91 -23.44 45.48
CA ALA A 292 30.16 -23.56 46.23
C ALA A 292 30.03 -22.95 47.65
N ARG A 293 29.36 -21.81 47.79
CA ARG A 293 29.08 -21.20 49.10
C ARG A 293 28.18 -22.08 49.97
N ILE A 294 27.17 -22.72 49.38
CA ILE A 294 26.33 -23.68 50.11
C ILE A 294 27.17 -24.85 50.59
N SER A 295 27.94 -25.49 49.71
CA SER A 295 28.80 -26.61 50.08
C SER A 295 29.75 -26.23 51.22
N ALA A 296 30.40 -25.06 51.14
CA ALA A 296 31.27 -24.59 52.20
C ALA A 296 30.53 -24.33 53.53
N SER A 297 29.31 -23.79 53.46
CA SER A 297 28.46 -23.62 54.65
C SER A 297 27.98 -24.95 55.22
N GLU A 298 27.67 -25.94 54.39
CA GLU A 298 27.28 -27.29 54.81
C GLU A 298 28.44 -28.00 55.50
N ASP A 299 29.66 -27.88 54.95
CA ASP A 299 30.89 -28.38 55.57
C ASP A 299 31.13 -27.72 56.94
N GLN A 300 30.93 -26.40 57.04
CA GLN A 300 31.04 -25.68 58.31
C GLN A 300 29.99 -26.13 59.32
N ILE A 301 28.74 -26.35 58.90
CA ILE A 301 27.68 -26.90 59.75
C ILE A 301 28.05 -28.32 60.21
N ALA A 302 28.62 -29.15 59.34
CA ALA A 302 29.06 -30.50 59.70
C ALA A 302 30.18 -30.47 60.78
N LEU A 303 31.15 -29.56 60.65
CA LEU A 303 32.19 -29.34 61.65
C LEU A 303 31.58 -28.90 62.99
N LEU A 304 30.71 -27.89 62.98
CA LEU A 304 30.03 -27.40 64.18
C LEU A 304 29.13 -28.47 64.83
N ARG A 305 28.51 -29.35 64.04
CA ARG A 305 27.76 -30.50 64.55
C ARG A 305 28.68 -31.48 65.28
N LYS A 306 29.83 -31.80 64.68
CA LYS A 306 30.85 -32.68 65.30
C LYS A 306 31.41 -32.09 66.60
N GLU A 307 31.65 -30.77 66.63
CA GLU A 307 32.05 -30.07 67.86
C GLU A 307 30.94 -30.09 68.92
N ASN A 308 29.69 -29.82 68.53
CA ASN A 308 28.55 -29.94 69.44
C ASN A 308 28.39 -31.36 70.01
N GLU A 309 28.63 -32.39 69.22
CA GLU A 309 28.62 -33.78 69.70
C GLU A 309 29.73 -34.02 70.73
N LYS A 310 30.95 -33.52 70.49
CA LYS A 310 32.04 -33.56 71.46
C LYS A 310 31.67 -32.82 72.74
N LEU A 311 31.09 -31.63 72.62
CA LEU A 311 30.64 -30.83 73.77
C LEU A 311 29.53 -31.54 74.55
N LYS A 312 28.57 -32.18 73.87
CA LYS A 312 27.54 -33.01 74.52
C LYS A 312 28.15 -34.22 75.24
N ALA A 313 29.13 -34.88 74.65
CA ALA A 313 29.85 -35.98 75.29
C ALA A 313 30.61 -35.50 76.53
N ASN A 314 31.28 -34.35 76.43
CA ASN A 314 31.96 -33.70 77.55
C ASN A 314 30.97 -33.30 78.64
N GLN A 315 29.80 -32.75 78.29
CA GLN A 315 28.74 -32.41 79.23
C GLN A 315 28.26 -33.67 79.97
N LYS A 316 28.00 -34.77 79.25
CA LYS A 316 27.62 -36.05 79.86
C LYS A 316 28.70 -36.59 80.80
N ASN A 317 29.98 -36.41 80.45
CA ASN A 317 31.10 -36.78 81.32
C ASN A 317 31.19 -35.88 82.56
N LEU A 318 30.94 -34.58 82.41
CA LEU A 318 30.87 -33.63 83.51
C LEU A 318 29.71 -33.96 84.46
N ASP A 319 28.53 -34.31 83.93
CA ASP A 319 27.37 -34.72 84.72
C ASP A 319 27.65 -36.02 85.48
N LYS A 320 28.34 -37.00 84.84
CA LYS A 320 28.85 -38.19 85.55
C LYS A 320 29.81 -37.80 86.67
N LEU A 321 30.76 -36.90 86.40
CA LEU A 321 31.72 -36.44 87.40
C LEU A 321 31.01 -35.75 88.57
N ARG A 322 30.01 -34.91 88.29
CA ARG A 322 29.17 -34.26 89.32
C ARG A 322 28.46 -35.30 90.17
N HIS A 323 27.88 -36.34 89.55
CA HIS A 323 27.27 -37.44 90.31
C HIS A 323 28.29 -38.19 91.17
N THR A 324 29.49 -38.47 90.65
CA THR A 324 30.55 -39.11 91.45
C THR A 324 30.99 -38.23 92.61
N VAL A 325 31.18 -36.93 92.39
CA VAL A 325 31.52 -35.96 93.44
C VAL A 325 30.42 -35.93 94.50
N GLN A 326 29.16 -35.86 94.09
CA GLN A 326 28.02 -35.88 95.01
C GLN A 326 27.98 -37.19 95.82
N GLN A 327 28.23 -38.34 95.19
CA GLN A 327 28.35 -39.62 95.88
C GLN A 327 29.53 -39.64 96.87
N THR A 328 30.68 -39.06 96.53
CA THR A 328 31.82 -38.96 97.45
C THR A 328 31.53 -38.01 98.61
N GLU A 329 30.85 -36.89 98.38
CA GLU A 329 30.42 -35.98 99.44
C GLU A 329 29.42 -36.66 100.38
N GLU A 330 28.48 -37.44 99.83
CA GLU A 330 27.55 -38.28 100.60
C GLU A 330 28.29 -39.36 101.39
N GLN A 331 29.27 -40.05 100.80
CA GLN A 331 30.13 -41.02 101.48
C GLN A 331 30.95 -40.37 102.59
N GLU A 332 31.51 -39.18 102.37
CA GLU A 332 32.21 -38.43 103.40
C GLU A 332 31.28 -37.99 104.53
N LYS A 333 30.05 -37.60 104.21
CA LYS A 333 29.03 -37.30 105.23
C LYS A 333 28.68 -38.55 106.03
N HIS A 334 28.45 -39.69 105.38
CA HIS A 334 28.22 -40.97 106.05
C HIS A 334 29.44 -41.39 106.87
N SER A 335 30.66 -41.19 106.38
CA SER A 335 31.89 -41.46 107.12
C SER A 335 32.02 -40.58 108.36
N ARG A 336 31.66 -39.29 108.25
CA ARG A 336 31.57 -38.37 109.40
C ARG A 336 30.50 -38.80 110.39
N GLU A 337 29.32 -39.22 109.92
CA GLU A 337 28.25 -39.76 110.76
C GLU A 337 28.68 -41.05 111.46
N VAL A 338 29.33 -41.99 110.76
CA VAL A 338 29.90 -43.21 111.34
C VAL A 338 30.99 -42.88 112.36
N SER A 339 31.83 -41.88 112.09
CA SER A 339 32.86 -41.42 113.04
C SER A 339 32.24 -40.79 114.29
N ASN A 340 31.15 -40.02 114.13
CA ASN A 340 30.38 -39.47 115.24
C ASN A 340 29.64 -40.55 116.05
N LEU A 341 29.07 -41.54 115.37
CA LEU A 341 28.47 -42.73 115.98
C LEU A 341 29.51 -43.56 116.73
N LYS A 342 30.71 -43.75 116.17
CA LYS A 342 31.83 -44.40 116.86
C LYS A 342 32.26 -43.61 118.10
N LYS A 343 32.29 -42.27 118.04
CA LYS A 343 32.54 -41.43 119.23
C LYS A 343 31.46 -41.60 120.29
N THR A 344 30.18 -41.64 119.91
CA THR A 344 29.08 -41.86 120.85
C THR A 344 29.07 -43.28 121.42
N ILE A 345 29.42 -44.30 120.63
CA ILE A 345 29.64 -45.68 121.11
C ILE A 345 30.78 -45.71 122.12
N LEU A 346 31.93 -45.09 121.82
CA LEU A 346 33.04 -44.96 122.78
C LEU A 346 32.63 -44.25 124.07
N GLU A 347 31.76 -43.24 123.97
CA GLU A 347 31.24 -42.50 125.13
C GLU A 347 30.22 -43.31 125.94
N LEU A 348 29.44 -44.17 125.27
CA LEU A 348 28.56 -45.16 125.91
C LEU A 348 29.35 -46.30 126.55
N GLU A 349 30.41 -46.80 125.94
CA GLU A 349 31.33 -47.80 126.51
C GLU A 349 32.05 -47.23 127.74
N LYS A 350 32.42 -45.95 127.73
CA LYS A 350 32.96 -45.24 128.89
C LYS A 350 31.94 -45.07 130.01
N LYS A 351 30.65 -44.89 129.67
CA LYS A 351 29.53 -44.89 130.64
C LYS A 351 29.17 -46.30 131.14
N LEU A 352 29.45 -47.34 130.36
CA LEU A 352 29.22 -48.75 130.73
C LEU A 352 30.32 -49.25 131.71
N ASN A 353 31.58 -48.91 131.46
CA ASN A 353 32.69 -49.20 132.38
C ASN A 353 32.69 -48.34 133.65
N GLY A 354 31.94 -47.24 133.68
CA GLY A 354 31.73 -46.41 134.87
C GLY A 354 30.58 -46.85 135.80
N LYS A 355 29.79 -47.86 135.43
CA LYS A 355 28.60 -48.33 136.17
C LYS A 355 28.77 -49.68 136.89
N GLN A 356 29.99 -50.22 136.98
CA GLN A 356 30.27 -51.49 137.66
C GLN A 356 30.80 -51.34 139.10
N PHE A 357 30.75 -50.16 139.71
CA PHE A 357 31.08 -49.97 141.13
C PHE A 357 30.08 -49.03 141.84
N GLN A 358 29.45 -49.59 142.88
CA GLN A 358 28.61 -48.98 143.92
C GLN A 358 27.16 -48.61 143.57
N HIS A 359 26.14 -48.85 144.41
CA HIS A 359 25.84 -49.79 145.52
C HIS A 359 24.42 -49.37 145.94
N ILE A 360 23.44 -50.26 146.05
CA ILE A 360 22.18 -49.94 146.78
C ILE A 360 21.82 -51.10 147.71
N ASP A 361 22.01 -50.79 148.99
CA ASP A 361 21.26 -51.20 150.19
C ASP A 361 20.55 -52.55 150.22
N SER A 362 21.27 -53.53 150.77
CA SER A 362 20.76 -54.74 151.39
C SER A 362 20.36 -54.54 152.87
N SER A 363 20.12 -53.31 153.35
CA SER A 363 19.67 -53.04 154.73
C SER A 363 18.17 -53.31 154.95
N SER A 364 17.38 -53.36 153.87
CA SER A 364 15.93 -53.70 153.92
C SER A 364 15.65 -55.20 153.90
N LEU A 365 16.64 -56.05 153.62
CA LEU A 365 16.51 -57.52 153.58
C LEU A 365 16.92 -58.17 154.92
N GLU A 366 17.90 -57.59 155.63
CA GLU A 366 18.30 -58.03 156.97
C GLU A 366 17.26 -57.67 158.04
N GLN A 367 16.53 -56.55 157.87
CA GLN A 367 15.43 -56.16 158.75
C GLN A 367 14.20 -57.07 158.60
N ALA A 368 13.98 -57.63 157.41
CA ALA A 368 12.96 -58.66 157.16
C ALA A 368 13.35 -60.02 157.76
N ASN A 369 14.63 -60.42 157.67
CA ASN A 369 15.13 -61.67 158.25
C ASN A 369 15.23 -61.64 159.79
N PHE A 370 15.50 -60.48 160.41
CA PHE A 370 15.43 -60.31 161.86
C PHE A 370 13.98 -60.45 162.37
N THR A 371 13.01 -59.89 161.65
CA THR A 371 11.58 -59.97 162.00
C THR A 371 11.03 -61.40 161.81
N ILE A 372 11.48 -62.12 160.77
CA ILE A 372 11.15 -63.54 160.55
C ILE A 372 11.78 -64.42 161.64
N SER A 373 13.02 -64.15 162.05
CA SER A 373 13.69 -64.92 163.12
C SER A 373 13.07 -64.68 164.50
N GLN A 374 12.60 -63.46 164.77
CA GLN A 374 11.88 -63.11 166.00
C GLN A 374 10.48 -63.73 166.03
N GLN A 375 9.83 -63.87 164.86
CA GLN A 375 8.58 -64.63 164.71
C GLN A 375 8.79 -66.14 164.88
N TYR A 376 9.91 -66.71 164.41
CA TYR A 376 10.26 -68.11 164.66
C TYR A 376 10.51 -68.41 166.14
N LEU A 377 11.17 -67.50 166.87
CA LEU A 377 11.40 -67.64 168.32
C LEU A 377 10.09 -67.50 169.11
N THR A 378 9.20 -66.61 168.67
CA THR A 378 7.86 -66.42 169.28
C THR A 378 6.96 -67.63 169.00
N ILE A 379 7.01 -68.20 167.79
CA ILE A 379 6.29 -69.43 167.43
C ILE A 379 6.86 -70.63 168.19
N SER A 380 8.17 -70.71 168.43
CA SER A 380 8.78 -71.75 169.27
C SER A 380 8.31 -71.65 170.73
N ASN A 381 8.34 -70.45 171.32
CA ASN A 381 7.88 -70.24 172.70
C ASN A 381 6.37 -70.45 172.87
N LEU A 382 5.58 -70.11 171.85
CA LEU A 382 4.14 -70.40 171.83
C LEU A 382 3.87 -71.90 171.63
N ARG A 383 4.71 -72.61 170.87
CA ARG A 383 4.64 -74.06 170.70
C ARG A 383 4.99 -74.78 172.00
N ASP A 384 6.02 -74.33 172.70
CA ASP A 384 6.44 -74.87 174.00
C ASP A 384 5.41 -74.58 175.10
N ALA A 385 4.85 -73.36 175.14
CA ALA A 385 3.73 -73.01 176.02
C ALA A 385 2.43 -73.75 175.68
N LEU A 386 2.21 -74.12 174.41
CA LEU A 386 1.06 -74.93 173.99
C LEU A 386 1.24 -76.41 174.37
N THR A 387 2.47 -76.96 174.33
CA THR A 387 2.76 -78.30 174.85
C THR A 387 2.72 -78.36 176.37
N GLU A 388 3.15 -77.31 177.07
CA GLU A 388 3.01 -77.16 178.53
C GLU A 388 1.52 -77.04 178.91
N CYS A 389 0.74 -76.23 178.20
CA CYS A 389 -0.71 -76.12 178.38
C CYS A 389 -1.45 -77.41 177.99
N LYS A 390 -0.96 -78.18 177.02
CA LYS A 390 -1.55 -79.49 176.65
C LYS A 390 -1.23 -80.56 177.68
N SER A 391 -0.01 -80.55 178.23
CA SER A 391 0.40 -81.37 179.38
C SER A 391 -0.45 -81.06 180.62
N GLN A 392 -0.69 -79.79 180.93
CA GLN A 392 -1.53 -79.36 182.05
C GLN A 392 -3.04 -79.55 181.80
N LEU A 393 -3.50 -79.45 180.54
CA LEU A 393 -4.89 -79.70 180.16
C LEU A 393 -5.23 -81.20 180.15
N ASP A 394 -4.26 -82.08 179.84
CA ASP A 394 -4.45 -83.52 179.95
C ASP A 394 -4.38 -84.01 181.41
N GLU A 395 -3.69 -83.30 182.31
CA GLU A 395 -3.74 -83.51 183.77
C GLU A 395 -5.05 -82.99 184.41
N LEU A 396 -5.67 -81.93 183.84
CA LEU A 396 -6.93 -81.31 184.31
C LEU A 396 -8.21 -81.83 183.63
N LYS A 397 -8.10 -82.53 182.50
CA LYS A 397 -9.21 -83.30 181.92
C LYS A 397 -9.33 -84.64 182.64
N ARG A 398 -10.08 -84.64 183.73
CA ARG A 398 -10.88 -85.80 184.18
C ARG A 398 -10.02 -86.96 184.72
N LYS A 399 -9.35 -86.88 185.88
CA LYS A 399 -9.94 -86.63 187.21
C LYS A 399 -10.83 -85.39 187.28
N SER A 400 -12.04 -85.62 187.79
CA SER A 400 -13.07 -84.61 188.06
C SER A 400 -13.91 -84.23 186.80
N VAL A 401 -15.22 -84.51 186.75
CA VAL A 401 -16.16 -84.74 187.86
C VAL A 401 -16.04 -83.61 188.88
N ASN A 402 -16.80 -82.56 188.60
CA ASN A 402 -17.36 -81.59 189.53
C ASN A 402 -16.94 -80.12 189.34
N ASN A 403 -18.03 -79.37 189.23
CA ASN A 403 -18.24 -77.99 189.64
C ASN A 403 -17.76 -76.92 188.68
N VAL A 404 -18.69 -76.37 187.88
CA VAL A 404 -19.64 -75.28 188.23
C VAL A 404 -18.94 -73.97 187.83
N SER A 405 -19.31 -73.35 186.69
CA SER A 405 -20.46 -72.43 186.53
C SER A 405 -20.28 -71.22 187.47
N VAL A 406 -20.36 -69.96 187.10
CA VAL A 406 -21.16 -69.18 186.14
C VAL A 406 -20.35 -67.86 186.00
N GLY A 407 -20.28 -67.15 184.86
CA GLY A 407 -21.34 -66.25 184.42
C GLY A 407 -20.85 -64.78 184.27
N TRP A 408 -21.26 -64.17 183.16
CA TRP A 408 -21.62 -62.74 182.97
C TRP A 408 -20.61 -61.58 183.12
N THR A 409 -20.72 -60.68 182.13
CA THR A 409 -20.57 -59.20 182.11
C THR A 409 -19.41 -58.54 181.36
N SER A 410 -19.84 -57.49 180.64
CA SER A 410 -19.20 -56.45 179.83
C SER A 410 -18.03 -55.70 180.44
N ARG A 411 -17.04 -55.29 179.61
CA ARG A 411 -16.41 -53.94 179.54
C ARG A 411 -15.24 -53.94 178.54
N TRP A 412 -15.28 -53.09 177.51
CA TRP A 412 -14.56 -51.80 177.36
C TRP A 412 -13.08 -51.89 176.92
N LEU A 413 -12.83 -51.25 175.76
CA LEU A 413 -11.64 -50.52 175.27
C LEU A 413 -10.25 -51.19 175.22
N GLY A 414 -9.56 -50.95 174.11
CA GLY A 414 -8.10 -51.03 174.05
C GLY A 414 -7.58 -51.27 172.63
N LEU A 415 -7.59 -50.26 171.76
CA LEU A 415 -6.39 -49.47 171.39
C LEU A 415 -5.54 -50.18 170.32
N SER A 416 -5.86 -49.88 169.06
CA SER A 416 -5.08 -50.24 167.88
C SER A 416 -4.52 -49.00 167.18
N SER A 417 -3.20 -49.08 166.97
CA SER A 417 -2.33 -48.38 166.01
C SER A 417 -2.33 -46.83 165.99
N SER A 418 -1.36 -46.28 166.72
CA SER A 418 -0.61 -45.05 166.42
C SER A 418 0.10 -45.19 165.06
N ASP A 419 0.06 -44.18 164.17
CA ASP A 419 0.92 -42.99 164.16
C ASP A 419 2.42 -43.36 164.22
N SER A 420 3.30 -42.89 163.32
CA SER A 420 3.49 -41.49 162.97
C SER A 420 4.27 -41.26 161.67
N LYS A 421 3.93 -40.14 161.04
CA LYS A 421 4.52 -39.40 159.91
C LYS A 421 6.03 -39.13 160.01
N SER A 422 6.72 -39.11 158.87
CA SER A 422 7.38 -37.92 158.26
C SER A 422 8.09 -38.37 156.97
N ALA A 423 7.65 -37.90 155.80
CA ALA A 423 8.14 -36.74 155.07
C ALA A 423 9.32 -37.05 154.11
N THR A 424 9.03 -36.79 152.84
CA THR A 424 9.90 -36.41 151.71
C THR A 424 10.80 -37.45 151.00
N ASN A 425 10.28 -37.89 149.85
CA ASN A 425 10.78 -37.57 148.50
C ASN A 425 12.20 -38.06 148.09
N SER A 426 12.28 -39.09 147.23
CA SER A 426 13.05 -39.04 145.97
C SER A 426 12.84 -40.27 145.07
N LYS A 427 12.69 -39.98 143.76
CA LYS A 427 13.06 -40.69 142.50
C LYS A 427 13.43 -42.19 142.57
N SER A 428 13.04 -43.04 141.60
CA SER A 428 13.52 -43.03 140.20
C SER A 428 12.82 -44.16 139.41
N VAL A 429 12.44 -43.95 138.15
CA VAL A 429 13.02 -44.54 136.91
C VAL A 429 12.26 -45.76 136.37
N HIS A 430 12.13 -45.72 135.04
CA HIS A 430 11.85 -46.74 134.01
C HIS A 430 12.02 -48.23 134.39
N ASP A 431 11.47 -49.21 133.69
CA ASP A 431 11.20 -49.47 132.26
C ASP A 431 9.90 -50.31 132.16
N VAL A 432 9.17 -50.41 131.04
CA VAL A 432 9.54 -50.78 129.67
C VAL A 432 8.61 -50.09 128.67
#